data_AF-A0A2I3HQB1-F1
#
_entry.id   AF-A0A2I3HQB1-F1
#
_cell.length_a   1.000
_cell.length_b   1.000
_cell.length_c   1.000
_cell.angle_alpha   90.00
_cell.angle_beta   90.00
_cell.angle_gamma   90.00
#
_symmetry.space_group_name_H-M   'P 1'
#
loop_
_entity.id
_entity.type
_entity.pdbx_description
1 polymer ?
#
loop_
_entity_poly.entity_id
_entity_poly.type
_entity_poly.pdbx_seq_one_letter_code
_entity_poly.pdbx_strand_id
1 'polypeptide(L)'
;MAARTLSRGVGRLLGSLRGLSGQPARPPRRAASGPTGSAPAVAAAAQPGSYPALSAQAAREPAAFWGSLARDTLVWDTPYHTVWDCDFSTGKIGWFLGGQLNVSVNCLDQHVQKSPESVALIWERDEPGTEVRITYSPWLQMPCGP
;
A
#
# COMPACT_ATOMS: atom_id res chain seq x y z
N MET A 1 -22.86 52.47 7.57
CA MET A 1 -23.31 53.42 8.61
C MET A 1 -24.78 53.12 8.90
N ALA A 2 -25.12 52.84 10.17
CA ALA A 2 -26.41 52.82 10.92
C ALA A 2 -27.76 52.83 10.14
N ALA A 3 -28.88 52.23 10.57
CA ALA A 3 -29.41 51.94 11.90
C ALA A 3 -30.55 50.89 11.74
N ARG A 4 -30.65 49.82 12.54
CA ARG A 4 -31.42 49.74 13.80
C ARG A 4 -32.81 50.42 13.77
N THR A 5 -33.85 49.60 13.76
CA THR A 5 -35.14 49.92 14.40
C THR A 5 -35.50 48.82 15.41
N LEU A 6 -35.91 49.29 16.58
CA LEU A 6 -36.25 48.58 17.81
C LEU A 6 -37.75 48.79 18.10
N SER A 7 -38.25 48.06 19.10
CA SER A 7 -39.55 48.19 19.81
C SER A 7 -40.73 47.43 19.19
N ARG A 8 -41.62 46.76 19.94
CA ARG A 8 -42.04 46.97 21.35
C ARG A 8 -42.94 45.80 21.84
N GLY A 9 -43.05 45.64 23.17
CA GLY A 9 -44.16 44.95 23.88
C GLY A 9 -43.70 43.73 24.69
N VAL A 10 -43.29 43.82 25.96
CA VAL A 10 -44.03 44.13 27.21
C VAL A 10 -45.20 43.17 27.47
N GLY A 11 -45.07 42.35 28.52
CA GLY A 11 -46.17 41.56 29.08
C GLY A 11 -45.70 40.44 30.02
N ARG A 12 -45.27 40.79 31.25
CA ARG A 12 -45.18 39.84 32.37
C ARG A 12 -46.58 39.68 32.97
N LEU A 13 -47.02 38.44 33.21
CA LEU A 13 -48.01 38.10 34.23
C LEU A 13 -47.67 36.73 34.83
N LEU A 14 -47.82 36.66 36.15
CA LEU A 14 -47.37 35.61 37.08
C LEU A 14 -48.41 34.51 37.31
N GLY A 15 -47.93 33.34 37.74
CA GLY A 15 -48.67 32.31 38.49
C GLY A 15 -49.48 31.34 37.62
N SER A 16 -49.70 30.07 37.95
CA SER A 16 -49.49 29.32 39.19
C SER A 16 -49.80 27.83 38.93
N LEU A 17 -49.10 26.94 39.65
CA LEU A 17 -49.52 25.61 40.15
C LEU A 17 -49.58 24.34 39.25
N ARG A 18 -48.72 23.39 39.69
CA ARG A 18 -48.95 21.96 40.01
C ARG A 18 -49.42 20.99 38.91
N GLY A 19 -48.65 19.90 38.77
CA GLY A 19 -49.17 18.62 38.29
C GLY A 19 -48.09 17.63 37.88
N LEU A 20 -47.64 16.80 38.82
CA LEU A 20 -46.77 15.64 38.61
C LEU A 20 -47.42 14.59 37.69
N SER A 21 -46.68 13.97 36.77
CA SER A 21 -46.74 12.52 36.50
C SER A 21 -45.74 12.06 35.41
N GLY A 22 -44.77 11.24 35.82
CA GLY A 22 -44.31 10.04 35.11
C GLY A 22 -43.58 10.15 33.76
N GLN A 23 -42.25 10.22 33.77
CA GLN A 23 -41.44 9.62 32.69
C GLN A 23 -41.12 8.16 33.07
N PRO A 24 -41.37 7.17 32.19
CA PRO A 24 -40.94 5.81 32.45
C PRO A 24 -39.42 5.67 32.28
N ALA A 25 -38.79 4.96 33.22
CA ALA A 25 -37.37 4.66 33.24
C ALA A 25 -36.94 3.84 32.01
N ARG A 26 -35.84 4.27 31.39
CA ARG A 26 -35.19 3.58 30.27
C ARG A 26 -34.56 2.26 30.79
N PRO A 27 -34.79 1.10 30.15
CA PRO A 27 -34.20 -0.16 30.62
C PRO A 27 -32.69 -0.18 30.36
N PRO A 28 -31.89 -0.91 31.18
CA PRO A 28 -30.45 -1.01 30.99
C PRO A 28 -30.13 -1.79 29.70
N ARG A 29 -29.10 -1.32 29.00
CA ARG A 29 -28.60 -1.89 27.74
C ARG A 29 -28.07 -3.31 28.02
N ARG A 30 -28.81 -4.32 27.57
CA ARG A 30 -28.42 -5.74 27.66
C ARG A 30 -27.12 -5.95 26.88
N ALA A 31 -26.04 -6.31 27.57
CA ALA A 31 -24.79 -6.74 26.93
C ALA A 31 -25.08 -8.02 26.13
N ALA A 32 -24.89 -7.97 24.82
CA ALA A 32 -24.95 -9.15 23.97
C ALA A 32 -23.64 -9.94 24.16
N SER A 33 -23.70 -11.01 24.95
CA SER A 33 -22.71 -12.08 24.92
C SER A 33 -22.86 -12.84 23.60
N GLY A 34 -22.00 -12.53 22.64
CA GLY A 34 -21.85 -13.35 21.43
C GLY A 34 -21.30 -14.74 21.80
N PRO A 35 -21.60 -15.79 21.03
CA PRO A 35 -21.05 -17.11 21.29
C PRO A 35 -19.52 -17.07 21.07
N THR A 36 -18.77 -17.39 22.12
CA THR A 36 -17.36 -17.76 22.07
C THR A 36 -17.22 -19.08 21.33
N GLY A 37 -17.30 -19.03 20.01
CA GLY A 37 -16.88 -20.11 19.12
C GLY A 37 -15.44 -19.85 18.70
N SER A 38 -14.46 -20.39 19.43
CA SER A 38 -13.12 -20.53 18.87
C SER A 38 -13.20 -21.51 17.70
N ALA A 39 -13.16 -21.00 16.48
CA ALA A 39 -12.89 -21.86 15.33
C ALA A 39 -11.54 -22.53 15.58
N PRO A 40 -11.40 -23.85 15.39
CA PRO A 40 -10.10 -24.47 15.52
C PRO A 40 -9.24 -23.90 14.39
N ALA A 41 -8.12 -23.29 14.75
CA ALA A 41 -7.04 -23.03 13.80
C ALA A 41 -6.43 -24.39 13.44
N VAL A 42 -7.12 -25.15 12.59
CA VAL A 42 -6.49 -26.23 11.85
C VAL A 42 -5.43 -25.53 11.04
N ALA A 43 -4.17 -25.71 11.43
CA ALA A 43 -3.03 -25.28 10.65
C ALA A 43 -3.17 -25.96 9.29
N ALA A 44 -3.81 -25.26 8.34
CA ALA A 44 -3.89 -25.69 6.97
C ALA A 44 -2.44 -25.89 6.55
N ALA A 45 -2.07 -27.15 6.28
CA ALA A 45 -0.76 -27.48 5.77
C ALA A 45 -0.45 -26.47 4.66
N ALA A 46 0.67 -25.75 4.83
CA ALA A 46 1.01 -24.64 3.96
C ALA A 46 1.00 -25.15 2.52
N GLN A 47 0.07 -24.65 1.72
CA GLN A 47 -0.04 -25.06 0.33
C GLN A 47 1.26 -24.69 -0.38
N PRO A 48 1.76 -25.49 -1.34
CA PRO A 48 2.89 -25.09 -2.17
C PRO A 48 2.62 -23.71 -2.78
N GLY A 49 3.58 -22.80 -2.67
CA GLY A 49 3.44 -21.41 -3.12
C GLY A 49 2.66 -20.49 -2.17
N SER A 50 2.15 -20.98 -1.04
CA SER A 50 1.61 -20.11 0.00
C SER A 50 2.72 -19.23 0.61
N TYR A 51 2.34 -18.03 1.07
CA TYR A 51 3.29 -17.10 1.70
C TYR A 51 4.12 -17.74 2.83
N PRO A 52 3.53 -18.50 3.79
CA PRO A 52 4.32 -19.15 4.84
C PRO A 52 5.33 -20.16 4.29
N ALA A 53 4.97 -20.92 3.25
CA ALA A 53 5.87 -21.87 2.62
C ALA A 53 7.05 -21.18 1.92
N LEU A 54 6.78 -20.10 1.16
CA LEU A 54 7.82 -19.32 0.48
C LEU A 54 8.76 -18.63 1.47
N SER A 55 8.20 -18.05 2.54
CA SER A 55 8.99 -17.43 3.60
C SER A 55 9.91 -18.45 4.29
N ALA A 56 9.38 -19.63 4.62
CA ALA A 56 10.18 -20.71 5.21
C ALA A 56 11.26 -21.23 4.25
N GLN A 57 11.03 -21.23 2.93
CA GLN A 57 12.03 -21.60 1.94
C GLN A 57 13.13 -20.53 1.83
N ALA A 58 12.75 -19.26 1.72
CA ALA A 58 13.70 -18.15 1.63
C ALA A 58 14.62 -18.06 2.85
N ALA A 59 14.12 -18.41 4.04
CA ALA A 59 14.92 -18.43 5.27
C ALA A 59 15.85 -19.64 5.38
N ARG A 60 15.42 -20.83 4.91
CA ARG A 60 16.21 -22.06 4.99
C ARG A 60 17.28 -22.14 3.92
N GLU A 61 16.95 -21.73 2.70
CA GLU A 61 17.81 -21.86 1.51
C GLU A 61 17.87 -20.55 0.71
N PRO A 62 18.38 -19.46 1.29
CA PRO A 62 18.35 -18.13 0.68
C PRO A 62 19.07 -18.08 -0.67
N ALA A 63 20.23 -18.71 -0.80
CA ALA A 63 20.98 -18.71 -2.06
C ALA A 63 20.23 -19.39 -3.20
N ALA A 64 19.55 -20.51 -2.92
CA ALA A 64 18.76 -21.22 -3.94
C ALA A 64 17.49 -20.45 -4.31
N PHE A 65 16.78 -19.94 -3.29
CA PHE A 65 15.55 -19.17 -3.47
C PHE A 65 15.79 -17.86 -4.23
N TRP A 66 16.66 -17.00 -3.72
CA TRP A 66 16.92 -15.69 -4.35
C TRP A 66 17.74 -15.81 -5.63
N GLY A 67 18.59 -16.84 -5.76
CA GLY A 67 19.37 -17.07 -6.96
C GLY A 67 18.49 -17.41 -8.16
N SER A 68 17.54 -18.35 -8.00
CA SER A 68 16.58 -18.64 -9.07
C SER A 68 15.76 -17.41 -9.44
N LEU A 69 15.16 -16.75 -8.44
CA LEU A 69 14.34 -15.55 -8.67
C LEU A 69 15.10 -14.45 -9.40
N ALA A 70 16.33 -14.13 -8.98
CA ALA A 70 17.13 -13.07 -9.59
C ALA A 70 17.54 -13.39 -11.04
N ARG A 71 17.75 -14.66 -11.40
CA ARG A 71 18.01 -15.06 -12.79
C ARG A 71 16.77 -14.95 -13.67
N ASP A 72 15.61 -15.29 -13.11
CA ASP A 72 14.36 -15.33 -13.87
C ASP A 72 13.71 -13.94 -14.02
N THR A 73 14.01 -13.00 -13.11
CA THR A 73 13.32 -11.70 -13.05
C THR A 73 14.14 -10.52 -13.54
N LEU A 74 15.48 -10.59 -13.47
CA LEU A 74 16.37 -9.50 -13.85
C LEU A 74 17.21 -9.85 -15.06
N VAL A 75 17.48 -8.84 -15.87
CA VAL A 75 18.43 -8.89 -16.98
C VAL A 75 19.82 -8.55 -16.43
N TRP A 76 20.72 -9.52 -16.56
CA TRP A 76 22.12 -9.39 -16.15
C TRP A 76 23.00 -9.25 -17.38
N ASP A 77 23.86 -8.22 -17.40
CA ASP A 77 24.89 -8.07 -18.42
C ASP A 77 26.03 -9.08 -18.17
N THR A 78 26.38 -9.27 -16.90
CA THR A 78 27.30 -10.33 -16.46
C THR A 78 26.63 -11.16 -15.37
N PRO A 79 26.51 -12.49 -15.53
CA PRO A 79 25.97 -13.35 -14.49
C PRO A 79 26.79 -13.28 -13.20
N TYR A 80 26.11 -13.24 -12.07
CA TYR A 80 26.76 -13.39 -10.77
C TYR A 80 27.20 -14.84 -10.53
N HIS A 81 28.23 -15.03 -9.71
CA HIS A 81 28.68 -16.36 -9.29
C HIS A 81 28.30 -16.69 -7.84
N THR A 82 28.08 -15.68 -6.99
CA THR A 82 27.73 -15.87 -5.58
C THR A 82 26.46 -15.09 -5.25
N VAL A 83 25.40 -15.78 -4.84
CA VAL A 83 24.10 -15.14 -4.52
C VAL A 83 24.17 -14.35 -3.22
N TRP A 84 24.81 -14.90 -2.20
CA TRP A 84 24.76 -14.37 -0.84
C TRP A 84 26.08 -14.64 -0.10
N ASP A 85 26.67 -13.58 0.44
CA ASP A 85 27.88 -13.58 1.29
C ASP A 85 27.69 -12.51 2.36
N CYS A 86 27.15 -12.91 3.51
CA CYS A 86 26.84 -11.99 4.60
C CYS A 86 27.42 -12.45 5.94
N ASP A 87 28.03 -11.48 6.63
CA ASP A 87 28.45 -11.57 8.02
C ASP A 87 27.89 -10.34 8.76
N PHE A 88 26.86 -10.58 9.57
CA PHE A 88 26.23 -9.53 10.38
C PHE A 88 27.12 -9.06 11.53
N SER A 89 28.07 -9.87 12.00
CA SER A 89 28.98 -9.50 13.07
C SER A 89 30.00 -8.46 12.62
N THR A 90 30.42 -8.54 11.35
CA THR A 90 31.33 -7.57 10.73
C THR A 90 30.61 -6.50 9.90
N GLY A 91 29.29 -6.62 9.73
CA GLY A 91 28.50 -5.74 8.85
C GLY A 91 28.80 -5.92 7.35
N LYS A 92 29.42 -7.02 6.94
CA LYS A 92 29.71 -7.30 5.53
C LYS A 92 28.47 -7.93 4.92
N ILE A 93 27.81 -7.24 3.99
CA ILE A 93 26.58 -7.73 3.34
C ILE A 93 26.79 -7.70 1.82
N GLY A 94 26.86 -8.87 1.21
CA GLY A 94 27.04 -9.04 -0.23
C GLY A 94 25.92 -9.87 -0.86
N TRP A 95 25.34 -9.34 -1.94
CA TRP A 95 24.35 -10.04 -2.76
C TRP A 95 24.79 -10.03 -4.22
N PHE A 96 24.62 -11.16 -4.90
CA PHE A 96 24.89 -11.32 -6.34
C PHE A 96 26.30 -10.87 -6.75
N LEU A 97 27.32 -11.30 -6.01
CA LEU A 97 28.71 -10.94 -6.27
C LEU A 97 29.18 -11.43 -7.65
N GLY A 98 29.97 -10.59 -8.31
CA GLY A 98 30.42 -10.78 -9.69
C GLY A 98 29.37 -10.41 -10.74
N GLY A 99 28.11 -10.20 -10.33
CA GLY A 99 27.04 -9.80 -11.23
C GLY A 99 27.13 -8.34 -11.63
N GLN A 100 26.84 -8.06 -12.89
CA GLN A 100 26.68 -6.71 -13.40
C GLN A 100 25.34 -6.60 -14.11
N LEU A 101 24.62 -5.52 -13.86
CA LEU A 101 23.37 -5.19 -14.50
C LEU A 101 23.25 -3.68 -14.63
N ASN A 102 22.42 -3.24 -15.56
CA ASN A 102 22.00 -1.85 -15.67
C ASN A 102 20.54 -1.70 -15.19
N VAL A 103 20.30 -0.76 -14.29
CA VAL A 103 18.96 -0.48 -13.75
C VAL A 103 18.01 0.03 -14.82
N SER A 104 18.48 0.91 -15.73
CA SER A 104 17.66 1.43 -16.82
C SER A 104 17.24 0.32 -17.78
N VAL A 105 18.13 -0.64 -18.08
CA VAL A 105 17.78 -1.80 -18.92
C VAL A 105 16.65 -2.63 -18.30
N ASN A 106 16.71 -2.84 -16.99
CA ASN A 106 15.70 -3.60 -16.26
C ASN A 106 14.38 -2.83 -16.09
N CYS A 107 14.44 -1.51 -15.93
CA CYS A 107 13.25 -0.69 -15.69
C CYS A 107 12.61 -0.14 -16.97
N LEU A 108 13.36 0.01 -18.07
CA LEU A 108 12.93 0.65 -19.31
C LEU A 108 13.12 -0.28 -20.50
N ASP A 109 14.35 -0.56 -20.90
CA ASP A 109 14.66 -1.18 -22.20
C ASP A 109 13.97 -2.54 -22.39
N GLN A 110 13.94 -3.40 -21.35
CA GLN A 110 13.24 -4.68 -21.47
C GLN A 110 11.73 -4.51 -21.68
N HIS A 111 11.12 -3.45 -21.12
CA HIS A 111 9.70 -3.18 -21.22
C HIS A 111 9.37 -2.50 -22.55
N VAL A 112 10.28 -1.66 -23.07
CA VAL A 112 10.21 -1.13 -24.44
C VAL A 112 10.16 -2.26 -25.46
N GLN A 113 11.01 -3.28 -25.30
CA GLN A 113 11.05 -4.42 -26.23
C GLN A 113 9.83 -5.33 -26.12
N LYS A 114 9.33 -5.57 -24.90
CA LYS A 114 8.22 -6.51 -24.64
C LYS A 114 6.84 -5.88 -24.88
N SER A 115 6.64 -4.63 -24.48
CA SER A 115 5.32 -3.98 -24.43
C SER A 115 5.45 -2.44 -24.48
N PRO A 116 5.89 -1.88 -25.63
CA PRO A 116 6.21 -0.45 -25.75
C PRO A 116 5.00 0.46 -25.46
N GLU A 117 3.79 0.03 -25.81
CA GLU A 117 2.56 0.82 -25.64
C GLU A 117 2.03 0.82 -24.19
N SER A 118 2.64 0.04 -23.29
CA SER A 118 2.23 0.05 -21.87
C SER A 118 2.62 1.35 -21.20
N VAL A 119 1.73 1.91 -20.38
CA VAL A 119 1.98 3.12 -19.60
C VAL A 119 3.05 2.84 -18.54
N ALA A 120 4.17 3.57 -18.60
CA ALA A 120 5.29 3.50 -17.67
C ALA A 120 5.11 4.49 -16.50
N LEU A 121 4.59 5.69 -16.79
CA LEU A 121 4.39 6.74 -15.80
C LEU A 121 3.04 7.43 -16.04
N ILE A 122 2.25 7.54 -14.97
CA ILE A 122 1.09 8.42 -14.91
C ILE A 122 1.51 9.63 -14.09
N TRP A 123 1.64 10.77 -14.75
CA TRP A 123 1.94 12.04 -14.11
C TRP A 123 0.65 12.81 -13.84
N GLU A 124 0.21 12.78 -12.58
CA GLU A 124 -0.86 13.64 -12.08
C GLU A 124 -0.34 15.07 -11.93
N ARG A 125 -0.89 15.99 -12.72
CA ARG A 125 -0.58 17.43 -12.62
C ARG A 125 -1.40 18.09 -11.52
N ASP A 126 -1.02 19.31 -11.16
CA ASP A 126 -1.66 20.07 -10.08
C ASP A 126 -3.16 20.31 -10.35
N GLU A 127 -3.55 20.55 -11.60
CA GLU A 127 -4.96 20.67 -11.98
C GLU A 127 -5.65 19.30 -12.07
N PRO A 128 -6.74 19.08 -11.32
CA PRO A 128 -7.47 17.82 -11.35
C PRO A 128 -7.92 17.44 -12.76
N GLY A 129 -7.71 16.17 -13.12
CA GLY A 129 -8.10 15.64 -14.42
C GLY A 129 -7.16 15.99 -15.58
N THR A 130 -5.98 16.56 -15.30
CA THR A 130 -4.97 16.87 -16.32
C THR A 130 -3.78 15.91 -16.32
N GLU A 131 -4.02 14.66 -15.93
CA GLU A 131 -2.99 13.61 -15.91
C GLU A 131 -2.37 13.36 -17.30
N VAL A 132 -1.08 13.06 -17.31
CA VAL A 132 -0.34 12.68 -18.50
C VAL A 132 0.13 11.25 -18.36
N ARG A 133 -0.23 10.41 -19.33
CA ARG A 133 0.23 9.02 -19.40
C ARG A 133 1.40 8.92 -20.36
N ILE A 134 2.54 8.47 -19.85
CA ILE A 134 3.78 8.29 -20.60
C ILE A 134 4.00 6.79 -20.73
N THR A 135 4.09 6.29 -21.96
CA THR A 135 4.34 4.87 -22.24
C THR A 135 5.82 4.52 -22.16
N TYR A 136 6.14 3.22 -22.12
CA TYR A 136 7.53 2.76 -22.16
C TYR A 136 8.20 3.14 -23.46
N SER A 137 7.46 3.10 -24.57
CA SER A 137 7.94 3.54 -25.87
C SER A 137 8.58 4.92 -25.68
N PRO A 138 9.92 5.02 -25.78
CA PRO A 138 10.51 6.32 -25.84
C PRO A 138 9.91 6.92 -27.10
N TRP A 139 9.55 8.19 -27.07
CA TRP A 139 9.38 8.92 -28.30
C TRP A 139 10.69 8.72 -29.10
N LEU A 140 10.72 7.74 -30.02
CA LEU A 140 11.87 7.25 -30.78
C LEU A 140 12.43 8.33 -31.73
N GLN A 141 12.00 9.57 -31.54
CA GLN A 141 12.19 10.72 -32.42
C GLN A 141 12.50 12.00 -31.65
N MET A 142 12.62 12.00 -30.32
CA MET A 142 13.20 13.18 -29.68
C MET A 142 14.72 13.07 -29.86
N PRO A 143 15.34 13.92 -30.69
CA PRO A 143 16.79 13.89 -30.86
C PRO A 143 17.38 14.11 -29.48
N CYS A 144 18.40 13.34 -29.12
CA CYS A 144 19.34 13.76 -28.09
C CYS A 144 19.69 15.22 -28.43
N GLY A 145 19.22 16.16 -27.62
CA GLY A 145 19.46 17.57 -27.85
C GLY A 145 20.96 17.84 -27.94
N PRO A 146 21.37 18.88 -28.69
CA PRO A 146 22.76 19.20 -28.94
C PRO A 146 23.61 19.35 -27.66
#